data_AF-A0A7X3RPA9-F1
#
_entry.id   AF-A0A7X3RPA9-F1
#
_cell.length_a   1.000
_cell.length_b   1.000
_cell.length_c   1.000
_cell.angle_alpha   90.00
_cell.angle_beta   90.00
_cell.angle_gamma   90.00
#
_symmetry.space_group_name_H-M   'P 1'
#
loop_
_entity.id
_entity.type
_entity.pdbx_description
1 polymer ?
#
loop_
_entity_poly.entity_id
_entity_poly.type
_entity_poly.pdbx_seq_one_letter_code
_entity_poly.pdbx_strand_id
1 'polypeptide(L)'
;QCTLLNGDPHLNSGLKSDKNKSDADDFGFVEALIDEICSRYNIDSERVYSCGYSNGAFFTYALACYHSDKIAAIGSVAGTMMEETYNNCRPSHPMAMINIHGTSDYVVPYGGGSAGLLSIDEVLAYWIGFNNTSTTPIVNRMNDRGVTIEHYSYTDGDNNTSVEHYKVIDGGHVWFDISYDGSNTSRLIWNFVSRYDINGTN
;
A
#
# COMPACT_ATOMS: atom_id res chain seq x y z
N GLN A 1 -14.57 -11.05 -13.19
CA GLN A 1 -14.33 -9.72 -13.77
C GLN A 1 -14.66 -8.71 -12.67
N CYS A 2 -13.81 -7.71 -12.43
CA CYS A 2 -14.19 -6.55 -11.62
C CYS A 2 -15.45 -5.91 -12.24
N THR A 3 -16.31 -5.32 -11.42
CA THR A 3 -17.55 -4.71 -11.90
C THR A 3 -17.29 -3.53 -12.82
N LEU A 4 -18.15 -3.36 -13.82
CA LEU A 4 -18.10 -2.21 -14.73
C LEU A 4 -18.99 -1.09 -14.16
N LEU A 5 -18.48 0.15 -14.18
CA LEU A 5 -19.26 1.36 -13.94
C LEU A 5 -19.27 2.16 -15.23
N ASN A 6 -20.45 2.37 -15.82
CA ASN A 6 -20.62 3.05 -17.11
C ASN A 6 -19.79 2.44 -18.27
N GLY A 7 -19.46 1.14 -18.19
CA GLY A 7 -18.68 0.42 -19.20
C GLY A 7 -17.19 0.30 -18.90
N ASP A 8 -16.69 1.01 -17.89
CA ASP A 8 -15.27 0.97 -17.49
C ASP A 8 -15.06 0.15 -16.21
N PRO A 9 -13.97 -0.63 -16.11
CA PRO A 9 -13.62 -1.31 -14.86
C PRO A 9 -13.41 -0.31 -13.72
N HIS A 10 -13.94 -0.63 -12.54
CA HIS A 10 -13.73 0.17 -11.34
C HIS A 10 -13.56 -0.72 -10.11
N LEU A 11 -13.09 -0.11 -9.01
CA LEU A 11 -12.97 -0.73 -7.68
C LEU A 11 -13.45 0.28 -6.64
N ASN A 12 -14.20 -0.20 -5.65
CA ASN A 12 -14.55 0.47 -4.42
C ASN A 12 -13.39 0.34 -3.42
N SER A 13 -12.83 1.47 -3.00
CA SER A 13 -11.62 1.50 -2.15
C SER A 13 -11.92 1.51 -0.65
N GLY A 14 -13.19 1.46 -0.27
CA GLY A 14 -13.67 1.48 1.10
C GLY A 14 -14.85 0.52 1.28
N LEU A 15 -15.20 0.24 2.54
CA LEU A 15 -16.33 -0.63 2.86
C LEU A 15 -17.62 -0.11 2.21
N LYS A 16 -18.61 -1.00 2.09
CA LYS A 16 -19.90 -0.67 1.49
C LYS A 16 -20.52 0.56 2.17
N SER A 17 -20.63 1.65 1.40
CA SER A 17 -21.25 2.90 1.84
C SER A 17 -21.89 3.63 0.66
N ASP A 18 -22.74 4.62 0.95
CA ASP A 18 -23.35 5.48 -0.08
C ASP A 18 -22.32 6.34 -0.84
N LYS A 19 -21.05 6.36 -0.39
CA LYS A 19 -19.94 7.05 -1.04
C LYS A 19 -19.23 6.18 -2.09
N ASN A 20 -19.54 4.88 -2.14
CA ASN A 20 -18.96 3.98 -3.12
C ASN A 20 -19.43 4.30 -4.53
N LYS A 21 -18.59 3.96 -5.52
CA LYS A 21 -18.86 4.24 -6.92
C LYS A 21 -19.95 3.32 -7.49
N SER A 22 -20.17 2.17 -6.86
CA SER A 22 -21.22 1.20 -7.16
C SER A 22 -21.58 0.36 -5.92
N ASP A 23 -22.53 -0.56 -6.09
CA ASP A 23 -22.89 -1.58 -5.11
C ASP A 23 -22.02 -2.85 -5.16
N ALA A 24 -20.95 -2.84 -5.96
CA ALA A 24 -20.03 -3.96 -6.09
C ALA A 24 -19.30 -4.30 -4.80
N ASP A 25 -19.19 -5.59 -4.52
CA ASP A 25 -18.41 -6.15 -3.42
C ASP A 25 -17.00 -6.53 -3.88
N ASP A 26 -16.12 -5.54 -3.99
CA ASP A 26 -14.75 -5.74 -4.43
C ASP A 26 -13.90 -6.49 -3.38
N PHE A 27 -14.24 -6.36 -2.10
CA PHE A 27 -13.57 -7.07 -1.00
C PHE A 27 -13.87 -8.57 -1.07
N GLY A 28 -15.16 -8.94 -1.11
CA GLY A 28 -15.57 -10.33 -1.28
C GLY A 28 -15.09 -10.94 -2.60
N PHE A 29 -14.98 -10.15 -3.68
CA PHE A 29 -14.40 -10.62 -4.93
C PHE A 29 -12.90 -10.96 -4.78
N VAL A 30 -12.10 -10.11 -4.15
CA VAL A 30 -10.66 -10.38 -3.94
C VAL A 30 -10.47 -11.56 -3.01
N GLU A 31 -11.25 -11.66 -1.94
CA GLU A 31 -11.23 -12.80 -1.03
C GLU A 31 -11.45 -14.12 -1.78
N ALA A 32 -12.55 -14.22 -2.53
CA ALA A 32 -12.88 -15.40 -3.33
C ALA A 32 -11.82 -15.70 -4.40
N LEU A 33 -11.22 -14.68 -5.00
CA LEU A 33 -10.16 -14.84 -5.98
C LEU A 33 -8.89 -15.44 -5.36
N ILE A 34 -8.47 -14.95 -4.19
CA ILE A 34 -7.32 -15.48 -3.45
C ILE A 34 -7.56 -16.96 -3.12
N ASP A 35 -8.73 -17.27 -2.56
CA ASP A 35 -9.09 -18.64 -2.18
C ASP A 35 -9.13 -19.59 -3.38
N GLU A 36 -9.71 -19.15 -4.49
CA GLU A 36 -9.77 -19.93 -5.72
C GLU A 36 -8.36 -20.22 -6.27
N ILE A 37 -7.48 -19.21 -6.32
CA ILE A 37 -6.11 -19.38 -6.81
C ILE A 37 -5.32 -20.32 -5.87
N CYS A 38 -5.41 -20.15 -4.55
CA CYS A 38 -4.73 -21.01 -3.58
C CYS A 38 -5.25 -22.45 -3.61
N SER A 39 -6.53 -22.66 -3.93
CA SER A 39 -7.09 -24.02 -4.07
C SER A 39 -6.61 -24.74 -5.35
N ARG A 40 -6.28 -23.99 -6.41
CA ARG A 40 -5.91 -24.53 -7.74
C ARG A 40 -4.41 -24.67 -7.96
N TYR A 41 -3.61 -23.84 -7.30
CA TYR A 41 -2.17 -23.76 -7.49
C TYR A 41 -1.47 -23.91 -6.14
N ASN A 42 -0.21 -24.37 -6.16
CA ASN A 42 0.61 -24.49 -4.95
C ASN A 42 1.16 -23.12 -4.53
N ILE A 43 0.25 -22.26 -4.07
CA ILE A 43 0.54 -20.93 -3.50
C ILE A 43 0.75 -21.10 -2.00
N ASP A 44 1.76 -20.41 -1.48
CA ASP A 44 1.91 -20.21 -0.05
C ASP A 44 0.89 -19.14 0.40
N SER A 45 -0.19 -19.59 1.06
CA SER A 45 -1.27 -18.72 1.51
C SER A 45 -0.83 -17.73 2.60
N GLU A 46 0.29 -17.98 3.27
CA GLU A 46 0.86 -17.04 4.25
C GLU A 46 1.66 -15.93 3.56
N ARG A 47 1.87 -16.01 2.24
CA ARG A 47 2.69 -15.08 1.44
C ARG A 47 1.91 -14.46 0.28
N VAL A 48 0.71 -13.97 0.59
CA VAL A 48 -0.12 -13.22 -0.34
C VAL A 48 0.04 -11.73 -0.06
N TYR A 49 0.25 -10.95 -1.12
CA TYR A 49 0.54 -9.52 -1.02
C TYR A 49 -0.44 -8.70 -1.85
N SER A 50 -0.67 -7.46 -1.44
CA SER A 50 -1.47 -6.51 -2.21
C SER A 50 -0.63 -5.30 -2.60
N CYS A 51 -0.69 -4.91 -3.86
CA CYS A 51 -0.08 -3.66 -4.29
C CYS A 51 -0.92 -2.96 -5.36
N GLY A 52 -0.86 -1.64 -5.40
CA GLY A 52 -1.66 -0.87 -6.33
C GLY A 52 -1.17 0.55 -6.53
N TYR A 53 -1.79 1.20 -7.51
CA TYR A 53 -1.56 2.61 -7.85
C TYR A 53 -2.86 3.41 -7.74
N SER A 54 -2.77 4.63 -7.23
CA SER A 54 -3.91 5.56 -7.13
C SER A 54 -5.08 4.92 -6.37
N ASN A 55 -6.25 4.77 -7.00
CA ASN A 55 -7.40 4.07 -6.41
C ASN A 55 -7.07 2.62 -5.98
N GLY A 56 -6.20 1.92 -6.72
CA GLY A 56 -5.74 0.59 -6.34
C GLY A 56 -4.85 0.60 -5.10
N ALA A 57 -4.11 1.69 -4.85
CA ALA A 57 -3.35 1.87 -3.62
C ALA A 57 -4.26 2.15 -2.41
N PHE A 58 -5.34 2.92 -2.60
CA PHE A 58 -6.35 3.11 -1.55
C PHE A 58 -6.96 1.76 -1.14
N PHE A 59 -7.33 0.96 -2.15
CA PHE A 59 -7.87 -0.37 -1.95
C PHE A 59 -6.85 -1.33 -1.32
N THR A 60 -5.56 -1.21 -1.67
CA THR A 60 -4.48 -1.96 -1.03
C THR A 60 -4.41 -1.71 0.49
N TYR A 61 -4.49 -0.45 0.93
CA TYR A 61 -4.58 -0.16 2.37
C TYR A 61 -5.85 -0.74 2.99
N ALA A 62 -6.98 -0.66 2.30
CA ALA A 62 -8.22 -1.22 2.81
C ALA A 62 -8.15 -2.75 2.94
N LEU A 63 -7.52 -3.46 2.01
CA LEU A 63 -7.27 -4.90 2.10
C LEU A 63 -6.38 -5.24 3.30
N ALA A 64 -5.31 -4.47 3.57
CA ALA A 64 -4.51 -4.65 4.77
C ALA A 64 -5.31 -4.48 6.06
N CYS A 65 -6.32 -3.60 6.07
CA CYS A 65 -7.16 -3.34 7.23
C CYS A 65 -8.29 -4.36 7.43
N TYR A 66 -8.90 -4.84 6.34
CA TYR A 66 -10.15 -5.61 6.38
C TYR A 66 -9.98 -7.09 6.01
N HIS A 67 -8.90 -7.46 5.32
CA HIS A 67 -8.51 -8.84 4.99
C HIS A 67 -7.06 -9.11 5.40
N SER A 68 -6.64 -8.57 6.55
CA SER A 68 -5.30 -8.81 7.09
C SER A 68 -4.97 -10.30 7.22
N ASP A 69 -5.96 -11.13 7.56
CA ASP A 69 -5.81 -12.59 7.67
C ASP A 69 -5.36 -13.29 6.37
N LYS A 70 -5.42 -12.59 5.22
CA LYS A 70 -4.97 -13.07 3.91
C LYS A 70 -3.85 -12.25 3.31
N ILE A 71 -3.43 -11.12 3.90
CA ILE A 71 -2.45 -10.21 3.30
C ILE A 71 -1.25 -10.05 4.23
N ALA A 72 -0.10 -10.54 3.80
CA ALA A 72 1.14 -10.51 4.59
C ALA A 72 1.86 -9.16 4.55
N ALA A 73 1.81 -8.47 3.41
CA ALA A 73 2.47 -7.19 3.20
C ALA A 73 1.83 -6.40 2.05
N ILE A 74 2.00 -5.08 2.07
CA ILE A 74 1.39 -4.19 1.09
C ILE A 74 2.35 -3.18 0.44
N GLY A 75 2.04 -2.80 -0.81
CA GLY A 75 2.76 -1.78 -1.58
C GLY A 75 1.86 -0.73 -2.23
N SER A 76 2.06 0.54 -1.89
CA SER A 76 1.27 1.66 -2.40
C SER A 76 2.09 2.57 -3.30
N VAL A 77 1.57 2.90 -4.49
CA VAL A 77 2.14 3.92 -5.39
C VAL A 77 1.14 5.04 -5.63
N ALA A 78 1.53 6.28 -5.37
CA ALA A 78 0.70 7.48 -5.57
C ALA A 78 -0.71 7.34 -4.95
N GLY A 79 -0.79 6.76 -3.75
CA GLY A 79 -2.02 6.55 -3.00
C GLY A 79 -1.83 6.75 -1.50
N THR A 80 -2.94 6.89 -0.79
CA THR A 80 -3.01 7.20 0.64
C THR A 80 -4.17 6.45 1.30
N MET A 81 -4.31 6.57 2.62
CA MET A 81 -5.48 6.06 3.33
C MET A 81 -6.60 7.10 3.31
N MET A 82 -7.83 6.61 3.13
CA MET A 82 -9.03 7.41 3.42
C MET A 82 -9.27 7.44 4.93
N GLU A 83 -9.80 8.54 5.45
CA GLU A 83 -10.16 8.68 6.87
C GLU A 83 -11.02 7.52 7.39
N GLU A 84 -11.98 7.05 6.58
CA GLU A 84 -12.81 5.91 6.93
C GLU A 84 -11.99 4.64 7.16
N THR A 85 -11.09 4.32 6.22
CA THR A 85 -10.18 3.18 6.34
C THR A 85 -9.28 3.35 7.55
N TYR A 86 -8.68 4.53 7.73
CA TYR A 86 -7.80 4.83 8.87
C TYR A 86 -8.49 4.63 10.23
N ASN A 87 -9.69 5.18 10.40
CA ASN A 87 -10.41 5.13 11.66
C ASN A 87 -10.81 3.69 12.07
N ASN A 88 -11.07 2.83 11.08
CA ASN A 88 -11.54 1.46 11.28
C ASN A 88 -10.45 0.39 11.07
N CYS A 89 -9.22 0.79 10.74
CA CYS A 89 -8.16 -0.16 10.41
C CYS A 89 -7.72 -0.95 11.64
N ARG A 90 -7.97 -2.26 11.67
CA ARG A 90 -7.56 -3.14 12.79
C ARG A 90 -7.00 -4.47 12.24
N PRO A 91 -5.80 -4.45 11.60
CA PRO A 91 -5.18 -5.68 11.12
C PRO A 91 -4.93 -6.67 12.26
N SER A 92 -4.98 -7.96 11.96
CA SER A 92 -4.84 -9.06 12.92
C SER A 92 -3.38 -9.42 13.28
N HIS A 93 -2.42 -8.90 12.52
CA HIS A 93 -0.99 -9.07 12.73
C HIS A 93 -0.23 -7.79 12.28
N PRO A 94 1.04 -7.60 12.69
CA PRO A 94 1.90 -6.54 12.16
C PRO A 94 2.00 -6.62 10.63
N MET A 95 1.93 -5.48 9.94
CA MET A 95 1.78 -5.41 8.48
C MET A 95 2.93 -4.63 7.86
N ALA A 96 3.86 -5.32 7.21
CA ALA A 96 4.94 -4.65 6.48
C ALA A 96 4.38 -3.83 5.30
N MET A 97 4.85 -2.59 5.13
CA MET A 97 4.32 -1.68 4.12
C MET A 97 5.41 -0.86 3.43
N ILE A 98 5.33 -0.78 2.10
CA ILE A 98 6.12 0.13 1.27
C ILE A 98 5.20 1.17 0.59
N ASN A 99 5.56 2.45 0.72
CA ASN A 99 4.87 3.56 0.08
C ASN A 99 5.81 4.33 -0.87
N ILE A 100 5.35 4.63 -2.07
CA ILE A 100 6.08 5.41 -3.07
C ILE A 100 5.18 6.57 -3.50
N HIS A 101 5.54 7.80 -3.18
CA HIS A 101 4.67 8.96 -3.42
C HIS A 101 5.43 10.20 -3.86
N GLY A 102 4.82 10.97 -4.76
CA GLY A 102 5.39 12.19 -5.31
C GLY A 102 4.98 13.43 -4.52
N THR A 103 5.90 14.35 -4.26
CA THR A 103 5.61 15.55 -3.46
C THR A 103 4.74 16.58 -4.20
N SER A 104 4.66 16.49 -5.53
CA SER A 104 3.88 17.36 -6.41
C SER A 104 2.71 16.60 -7.04
N ASP A 105 2.20 15.57 -6.37
CA ASP A 105 0.96 14.89 -6.74
C ASP A 105 -0.24 15.79 -6.45
N TYR A 106 -0.88 16.29 -7.51
CA TYR A 106 -2.07 17.15 -7.39
C TYR A 106 -3.41 16.38 -7.41
N VAL A 107 -3.37 15.06 -7.62
CA VAL A 107 -4.56 14.20 -7.64
C VAL A 107 -4.77 13.57 -6.26
N VAL A 108 -3.69 13.07 -5.66
CA VAL A 108 -3.62 12.56 -4.30
C VAL A 108 -2.53 13.33 -3.57
N PRO A 109 -2.86 14.48 -2.97
CA PRO A 109 -1.87 15.37 -2.37
C PRO A 109 -1.01 14.67 -1.31
N TYR A 110 0.31 14.79 -1.45
CA TYR A 110 1.27 14.26 -0.48
C TYR A 110 0.97 14.75 0.95
N GLY A 111 0.62 16.04 1.07
CA GLY A 111 0.24 16.68 2.33
C GLY A 111 -1.19 16.39 2.82
N GLY A 112 -1.96 15.53 2.13
CA GLY A 112 -3.33 15.19 2.51
C GLY A 112 -4.32 16.35 2.41
N GLY A 113 -5.36 16.31 3.25
CA GLY A 113 -6.31 17.42 3.46
C GLY A 113 -7.42 17.55 2.40
N SER A 114 -7.28 16.89 1.25
CA SER A 114 -8.32 16.84 0.23
C SER A 114 -9.37 15.78 0.57
N ALA A 115 -10.60 16.20 0.86
CA ALA A 115 -11.80 15.35 0.89
C ALA A 115 -11.68 14.03 1.71
N GLY A 116 -11.02 14.08 2.87
CA GLY A 116 -10.85 12.91 3.75
C GLY A 116 -9.71 11.97 3.36
N LEU A 117 -8.74 12.46 2.58
CA LEU A 117 -7.48 11.78 2.30
C LEU A 117 -6.41 12.20 3.32
N LEU A 118 -5.77 11.21 3.94
CA LEU A 118 -4.67 11.46 4.86
C LEU A 118 -3.41 11.93 4.15
N SER A 119 -2.59 12.72 4.84
CA SER A 119 -1.23 13.01 4.42
C SER A 119 -0.39 11.73 4.47
N ILE A 120 0.66 11.67 3.65
CA ILE A 120 1.59 10.54 3.68
C ILE A 120 2.28 10.44 5.05
N ASP A 121 2.54 11.57 5.71
CA ASP A 121 3.10 11.57 7.06
C ASP A 121 2.15 10.94 8.09
N GLU A 122 0.83 11.17 7.99
CA GLU A 122 -0.18 10.50 8.85
C GLU A 122 -0.27 9.00 8.56
N VAL A 123 -0.20 8.60 7.29
CA VAL A 123 -0.19 7.17 6.91
C VAL A 123 1.07 6.48 7.45
N LEU A 124 2.24 7.11 7.32
CA LEU A 124 3.48 6.57 7.87
C LEU A 124 3.41 6.48 9.39
N ALA A 125 2.95 7.54 10.07
CA ALA A 125 2.79 7.54 11.52
C ALA A 125 1.86 6.42 12.01
N TYR A 126 0.77 6.15 11.28
CA TYR A 126 -0.13 5.03 11.57
C TYR A 126 0.61 3.69 11.53
N TRP A 127 1.27 3.36 10.41
CA TRP A 127 1.89 2.05 10.25
C TRP A 127 3.14 1.88 11.11
N ILE A 128 3.92 2.94 11.35
CA ILE A 128 5.03 2.94 12.31
C ILE A 128 4.52 2.60 13.71
N GLY A 129 3.44 3.27 14.14
CA GLY A 129 2.84 3.02 15.45
C GLY A 129 2.18 1.64 15.57
N PHE A 130 1.45 1.21 14.54
CA PHE A 130 0.78 -0.08 14.51
C PHE A 130 1.77 -1.26 14.52
N ASN A 131 2.85 -1.16 13.74
CA ASN A 131 3.90 -2.17 13.69
C ASN A 131 4.94 -2.02 14.82
N ASN A 132 4.84 -0.99 15.66
CA ASN A 132 5.81 -0.72 16.73
C ASN A 132 7.28 -0.66 16.22
N THR A 133 7.51 -0.04 15.05
CA THR A 133 8.86 0.11 14.49
C THR A 133 9.66 1.17 15.26
N SER A 134 10.98 1.23 15.02
CA SER A 134 11.77 2.41 15.33
C SER A 134 11.14 3.65 14.71
N THR A 135 11.02 4.74 15.47
CA THR A 135 10.49 6.03 15.00
C THR A 135 11.55 6.87 14.28
N THR A 136 12.82 6.48 14.34
CA THR A 136 13.92 7.14 13.64
C THR A 136 14.31 6.29 12.43
N PRO A 137 14.05 6.76 11.20
CA PRO A 137 14.34 5.97 10.01
C PRO A 137 15.82 6.02 9.65
N ILE A 138 16.27 4.97 8.98
CA ILE A 138 17.48 5.06 8.15
C ILE A 138 17.08 5.82 6.89
N VAL A 139 17.80 6.90 6.60
CA VAL A 139 17.50 7.77 5.45
C VAL A 139 18.60 7.69 4.42
N ASN A 140 18.22 7.37 3.18
CA ASN A 140 19.09 7.40 2.01
C ASN A 140 18.51 8.36 0.98
N ARG A 141 19.39 8.96 0.18
CA ARG A 141 18.98 9.88 -0.88
C ARG A 141 19.74 9.57 -2.15
N MET A 142 19.04 9.57 -3.28
CA MET A 142 19.65 9.38 -4.59
C MET A 142 19.06 10.29 -5.65
N ASN A 143 19.75 10.34 -6.78
CA ASN A 143 19.28 10.99 -7.99
C ASN A 143 19.23 9.96 -9.12
N ASP A 144 18.05 9.79 -9.72
CA ASP A 144 17.87 9.01 -10.95
C ASP A 144 17.45 9.96 -12.07
N ARG A 145 18.34 10.19 -13.04
CA ARG A 145 18.06 11.01 -14.23
C ARG A 145 17.47 12.40 -13.91
N GLY A 146 17.96 13.03 -12.83
CA GLY A 146 17.48 14.34 -12.37
C GLY A 146 16.33 14.27 -11.36
N VAL A 147 15.67 13.13 -11.18
CA VAL A 147 14.65 12.92 -10.15
C VAL A 147 15.34 12.63 -8.82
N THR A 148 15.03 13.42 -7.79
CA THR A 148 15.51 13.15 -6.44
C THR A 148 14.57 12.20 -5.72
N ILE A 149 15.12 11.16 -5.10
CA ILE A 149 14.37 10.18 -4.31
C ILE A 149 14.97 10.14 -2.91
N GLU A 150 14.15 10.35 -1.90
CA GLU A 150 14.49 10.17 -0.50
C GLU A 150 13.82 8.89 0.00
N HIS A 151 14.62 7.92 0.43
CA HIS A 151 14.15 6.64 0.96
C HIS A 151 14.31 6.63 2.48
N TYR A 152 13.20 6.41 3.17
CA TYR A 152 13.10 6.29 4.62
C TYR A 152 12.74 4.85 4.96
N SER A 153 13.54 4.20 5.80
CA SER A 153 13.29 2.84 6.28
C SER A 153 13.15 2.82 7.79
N TYR A 154 11.95 2.51 8.28
CA TYR A 154 11.61 2.33 9.69
C TYR A 154 11.60 0.83 9.99
N THR A 155 12.58 0.36 10.76
CA THR A 155 12.87 -1.06 10.99
C THR A 155 12.56 -1.46 12.43
N ASP A 156 12.87 -2.70 12.81
CA ASP A 156 12.70 -3.24 14.16
C ASP A 156 11.23 -3.24 14.64
N GLY A 157 10.27 -3.38 13.71
CA GLY A 157 8.87 -3.57 14.07
C GLY A 157 8.60 -4.94 14.68
N ASP A 158 7.44 -5.08 15.30
CA ASP A 158 6.92 -6.35 15.77
C ASP A 158 6.97 -7.37 14.63
N ASN A 159 7.38 -8.61 14.96
CA ASN A 159 7.66 -9.66 13.98
C ASN A 159 8.65 -9.28 12.87
N ASN A 160 9.61 -8.39 13.19
CA ASN A 160 10.60 -7.85 12.25
C ASN A 160 9.98 -7.15 11.03
N THR A 161 8.75 -6.64 11.16
CA THR A 161 8.14 -5.83 10.10
C THR A 161 8.87 -4.50 9.94
N SER A 162 8.75 -3.91 8.74
CA SER A 162 9.26 -2.56 8.49
C SER A 162 8.24 -1.73 7.71
N VAL A 163 8.41 -0.41 7.80
CA VAL A 163 7.70 0.58 6.98
C VAL A 163 8.74 1.29 6.14
N GLU A 164 8.57 1.28 4.81
CA GLU A 164 9.47 1.95 3.88
C GLU A 164 8.73 3.02 3.08
N HIS A 165 9.36 4.19 2.92
CA HIS A 165 8.81 5.30 2.16
C HIS A 165 9.83 5.82 1.14
N TYR A 166 9.44 5.83 -0.12
CA TYR A 166 10.16 6.47 -1.21
C TYR A 166 9.45 7.77 -1.58
N LYS A 167 10.00 8.88 -1.10
CA LYS A 167 9.55 10.23 -1.39
C LYS A 167 10.20 10.71 -2.69
N VAL A 168 9.39 10.83 -3.74
CA VAL A 168 9.85 11.30 -5.05
C VAL A 168 9.66 12.82 -5.11
N ILE A 169 10.76 13.57 -4.96
CA ILE A 169 10.73 15.03 -4.95
C ILE A 169 10.31 15.54 -6.32
N ASP A 170 9.36 16.47 -6.32
CA ASP A 170 8.68 17.03 -7.49
C ASP A 170 7.92 15.99 -8.34
N GLY A 171 7.80 14.74 -7.86
CA GLY A 171 7.03 13.69 -8.51
C GLY A 171 5.53 13.97 -8.50
N GLY A 172 4.86 13.68 -9.61
CA GLY A 172 3.40 13.83 -9.76
C GLY A 172 2.61 12.54 -9.53
N HIS A 173 1.37 12.50 -10.01
CA HIS A 173 0.47 11.35 -9.89
C HIS A 173 0.71 10.28 -10.96
N VAL A 174 1.76 9.49 -10.83
CA VAL A 174 2.15 8.49 -11.85
C VAL A 174 2.61 7.19 -11.22
N TRP A 175 2.62 6.12 -12.02
CA TRP A 175 3.50 4.99 -11.74
C TRP A 175 4.92 5.43 -12.07
N PHE A 176 5.76 5.63 -11.05
CA PHE A 176 7.08 6.20 -11.23
C PHE A 176 7.97 5.31 -12.11
N ASP A 177 8.54 5.86 -13.17
CA ASP A 177 9.66 5.26 -13.91
C ASP A 177 10.98 5.67 -13.24
N ILE A 178 11.23 5.16 -12.03
CA ILE A 178 12.46 5.40 -11.27
C ILE A 178 13.33 4.15 -11.24
N SER A 179 14.65 4.34 -11.12
CA SER A 179 15.63 3.29 -10.82
C SER A 179 16.30 3.60 -9.49
N TYR A 180 16.04 2.77 -8.47
CA TYR A 180 16.68 2.87 -7.16
C TYR A 180 17.54 1.61 -6.92
N ASP A 181 18.84 1.80 -6.79
CA ASP A 181 19.85 0.73 -6.68
C ASP A 181 19.69 -0.37 -7.74
N GLY A 182 19.40 0.05 -8.98
CA GLY A 182 19.18 -0.85 -10.13
C GLY A 182 17.82 -1.53 -10.17
N SER A 183 16.91 -1.22 -9.24
CA SER A 183 15.55 -1.75 -9.21
C SER A 183 14.54 -0.70 -9.66
N ASN A 184 13.65 -1.07 -10.56
CA ASN A 184 12.48 -0.25 -10.91
C ASN A 184 11.39 -0.33 -9.83
N THR A 185 10.39 0.55 -9.87
CA THR A 185 9.27 0.63 -8.91
C THR A 185 8.63 -0.74 -8.61
N SER A 186 8.30 -1.53 -9.64
CA SER A 186 7.70 -2.86 -9.44
C SER A 186 8.66 -3.82 -8.74
N ARG A 187 9.96 -3.76 -9.07
CA ARG A 187 10.98 -4.59 -8.45
C ARG A 187 11.26 -4.15 -7.00
N LEU A 188 11.19 -2.86 -6.68
CA LEU A 188 11.29 -2.36 -5.31
C LEU A 188 10.17 -2.93 -4.45
N ILE A 189 8.91 -2.81 -4.92
CA ILE A 189 7.75 -3.37 -4.23
C ILE A 189 7.91 -4.88 -4.04
N TRP A 190 8.27 -5.60 -5.10
CA TRP A 190 8.46 -7.06 -5.01
C TRP A 190 9.57 -7.45 -4.04
N ASN A 191 10.75 -6.83 -4.15
CA ASN A 191 11.88 -7.09 -3.26
C ASN A 191 11.52 -6.81 -1.79
N PHE A 192 10.66 -5.83 -1.54
CA PHE A 192 10.14 -5.53 -0.21
C PHE A 192 9.16 -6.60 0.28
N VAL A 193 8.01 -6.77 -0.41
CA VAL A 193 6.91 -7.61 0.09
C VAL A 193 7.31 -9.09 0.18
N SER A 194 8.17 -9.57 -0.72
CA SER A 194 8.60 -10.98 -0.76
C SER A 194 9.45 -11.43 0.43
N ARG A 195 9.83 -10.50 1.33
CA ARG A 195 10.52 -10.83 2.59
C ARG A 195 9.58 -11.35 3.68
N TYR A 196 8.28 -11.13 3.55
CA TYR A 196 7.31 -11.31 4.63
C TYR A 196 6.36 -12.47 4.36
N ASP A 197 5.97 -13.17 5.41
CA ASP A 197 4.70 -13.90 5.48
C ASP A 197 3.79 -13.23 6.53
N ILE A 198 2.61 -13.80 6.77
CA ILE A 198 1.62 -13.27 7.72
C ILE A 198 2.15 -13.18 9.17
N ASN A 199 3.22 -13.90 9.48
CA ASN A 199 3.87 -13.91 10.79
C ASN A 199 5.11 -13.01 10.84
N GLY A 200 5.49 -12.29 9.77
CA GLY A 200 6.65 -11.39 9.72
C GLY A 200 7.73 -11.82 8.73
N THR A 201 8.98 -11.36 8.92
CA THR A 201 10.10 -11.84 8.09
C THR A 201 10.56 -13.22 8.53
N ASN A 202 10.87 -14.07 7.56
CA ASN A 202 11.66 -15.29 7.79
C ASN A 202 13.15 -14.99 7.94
#